data_AF-A0A4R7G4V9-F1
#
_entry.id   AF-A0A4R7G4V9-F1
#
_cell.length_a   1.000
_cell.length_b   1.000
_cell.length_c   1.000
_cell.angle_alpha   90.00
_cell.angle_beta   90.00
_cell.angle_gamma   90.00
#
_symmetry.space_group_name_H-M   'P 1'
#
loop_
_entity.id
_entity.type
_entity.pdbx_description
1 polymer ?
#
loop_
_entity_poly.entity_id
_entity_poly.type
_entity_poly.pdbx_seq_one_letter_code
_entity_poly.pdbx_strand_id
1 'polypeptide(L)'
;MVAAEALERGITVRKAATSRRMVLEHQGRSRTGAVGSTNHNDDLVKKIASYKDVASRLFRDLKISAPENAVFTGSESARAWAWASPFSQSVVNPHNARQGENVHAGLQTEDEFHRAFRRVAAVSSQVLVEEFYTGVEHRCLVEEGTLVAATRRRPASVLGDGRTSISDLVAAKNRDRGPIQKDLILDAVAREYLQRHGYRPDSVPDAEQRI
;
A
#
# COMPACT_ATOMS: atom_id res chain seq x y z
N MET A 1 13.71 -13.93 9.86
CA MET A 1 14.25 -12.93 8.91
C MET A 1 15.20 -13.63 7.93
N VAL A 2 15.27 -13.23 6.65
CA VAL A 2 16.06 -13.91 5.60
C VAL A 2 17.51 -14.19 5.99
N ALA A 3 18.19 -13.22 6.63
CA ALA A 3 19.58 -13.39 7.06
C ALA A 3 19.75 -14.46 8.15
N ALA A 4 18.81 -14.57 9.09
CA ALA A 4 18.85 -15.58 10.15
C ALA A 4 18.66 -16.98 9.56
N GLU A 5 17.65 -17.14 8.69
CA GLU A 5 17.39 -18.39 7.97
C GLU A 5 18.59 -18.82 7.12
N ALA A 6 19.25 -17.86 6.45
CA ALA A 6 20.44 -18.14 5.66
C ALA A 6 21.59 -18.68 6.53
N LEU A 7 21.85 -18.06 7.68
CA LEU A 7 22.87 -18.52 8.61
C LEU A 7 22.56 -19.93 9.16
N GLU A 8 21.30 -20.20 9.51
CA GLU A 8 20.86 -21.53 9.98
C GLU A 8 21.06 -22.62 8.91
N ARG A 9 20.95 -22.26 7.64
CA ARG A 9 21.21 -23.16 6.49
C ARG A 9 22.69 -23.25 6.08
N GLY A 10 23.61 -22.66 6.85
CA GLY A 10 25.03 -22.66 6.52
C GLY A 10 25.39 -21.79 5.30
N ILE A 11 24.57 -20.79 5.00
CA ILE A 11 24.85 -19.78 3.97
C ILE A 11 25.58 -18.61 4.63
N THR A 12 26.73 -18.23 4.08
CA THR A 12 27.49 -17.08 4.58
C THR A 12 26.74 -15.79 4.25
N VAL A 13 26.52 -14.94 5.25
CA VAL A 13 25.86 -13.64 5.10
C VAL A 13 26.83 -12.51 5.42
N ARG A 14 27.04 -11.59 4.46
CA ARG A 14 27.83 -10.37 4.67
C ARG A 14 26.95 -9.14 4.43
N LYS A 15 27.02 -8.16 5.32
CA LYS A 15 26.35 -6.87 5.12
C LYS A 15 27.25 -5.94 4.31
N ALA A 16 26.71 -5.26 3.31
CA ALA A 16 27.45 -4.21 2.60
C ALA A 16 27.71 -3.03 3.54
N ALA A 17 28.92 -2.45 3.48
CA ALA A 17 29.35 -1.39 4.40
C ALA A 17 28.47 -0.12 4.33
N THR A 18 28.00 0.24 3.13
CA THR A 18 27.34 1.53 2.86
C THR A 18 25.88 1.41 2.46
N SER A 19 25.29 0.20 2.47
CA SER A 19 23.92 0.01 2.01
C SER A 19 23.15 -1.03 2.81
N ARG A 20 21.84 -1.07 2.62
CA ARG A 20 20.96 -2.12 3.16
C ARG A 20 21.12 -3.47 2.43
N ARG A 21 22.10 -3.59 1.52
CA ARG A 21 22.34 -4.83 0.78
C ARG A 21 23.06 -5.86 1.66
N MET A 22 22.66 -7.10 1.48
CA MET A 22 23.38 -8.28 1.97
C MET A 22 23.93 -9.07 0.79
N VAL A 23 25.05 -9.73 1.04
CA VAL A 23 25.68 -10.71 0.16
C VAL A 23 25.48 -12.07 0.81
N LEU A 24 24.92 -13.01 0.05
CA LEU A 24 24.70 -14.40 0.43
C LEU A 24 25.66 -15.27 -0.39
N GLU A 25 26.50 -16.06 0.27
CA GLU A 25 27.50 -16.92 -0.38
C GLU A 25 27.29 -18.39 0.02
N HIS A 26 27.19 -19.25 -0.98
CA HIS A 26 27.02 -20.70 -0.79
C HIS A 26 27.58 -21.46 -1.99
N GLN A 27 28.39 -22.49 -1.74
CA GLN A 27 28.97 -23.37 -2.79
C GLN A 27 29.62 -22.61 -3.96
N GLY A 28 30.43 -21.58 -3.65
CA GLY A 28 31.12 -20.77 -4.66
C GLY A 28 30.22 -19.80 -5.46
N ARG A 29 28.93 -19.72 -5.14
CA ARG A 29 27.99 -18.76 -5.74
C ARG A 29 27.73 -17.62 -4.78
N SER A 30 27.59 -16.42 -5.33
CA SER A 30 27.24 -15.21 -4.58
C SER A 30 25.96 -14.58 -5.13
N ARG A 31 25.10 -14.13 -4.21
CA ARG A 31 23.86 -13.40 -4.50
C ARG A 31 23.80 -12.15 -3.66
N THR A 32 23.25 -11.08 -4.22
CA THR A 32 23.10 -9.80 -3.50
C THR A 32 21.66 -9.36 -3.51
N GLY A 33 21.21 -8.73 -2.42
CA GLY A 33 19.82 -8.30 -2.31
C GLY A 33 19.56 -7.37 -1.14
N ALA A 34 18.42 -6.69 -1.18
CA ALA A 34 17.92 -5.84 -0.11
C ALA A 34 16.38 -5.78 -0.16
N VAL A 35 15.74 -5.71 1.00
CA VAL A 35 14.31 -5.38 1.14
C VAL A 35 13.38 -6.22 0.24
N GLY A 36 13.65 -7.53 0.13
CA GLY A 36 12.85 -8.44 -0.69
C GLY A 36 13.15 -8.44 -2.20
N SER A 37 14.21 -7.76 -2.62
CA SER A 37 14.74 -7.82 -3.98
C SER A 37 16.14 -8.42 -4.00
N THR A 38 16.50 -9.11 -5.07
CA THR A 38 17.84 -9.66 -5.30
C THR A 38 18.38 -9.25 -6.67
N ASN A 39 19.61 -9.66 -6.97
CA ASN A 39 20.19 -9.57 -8.30
C ASN A 39 19.58 -10.56 -9.32
N HIS A 40 18.52 -11.33 -8.97
CA HIS A 40 17.68 -12.06 -9.94
C HIS A 40 16.56 -11.20 -10.50
N ASN A 41 16.14 -10.16 -9.77
CA ASN A 41 15.14 -9.23 -10.27
C ASN A 41 15.82 -8.29 -11.27
N ASP A 42 15.32 -8.27 -12.50
CA ASP A 42 15.75 -7.34 -13.55
C ASP A 42 15.50 -5.88 -13.13
N ASP A 43 16.44 -4.99 -13.43
CA ASP A 43 16.35 -3.58 -13.04
C ASP A 43 15.23 -2.82 -13.78
N LEU A 44 14.95 -3.18 -15.03
CA LEU A 44 13.79 -2.70 -15.77
C LEU A 44 12.50 -3.15 -15.09
N VAL A 45 12.42 -4.41 -14.66
CA VAL A 45 11.24 -4.94 -13.93
C VAL A 45 11.05 -4.20 -12.61
N LYS A 46 12.12 -3.94 -11.84
CA LYS A 46 12.04 -3.13 -10.60
C LYS A 46 11.54 -1.72 -10.89
N LYS A 47 11.97 -1.12 -12.00
CA LYS A 47 11.54 0.21 -12.43
C LYS A 47 10.06 0.20 -12.80
N ILE A 48 9.63 -0.73 -13.66
CA ILE A 48 8.21 -0.91 -14.03
C ILE A 48 7.35 -1.08 -12.78
N ALA A 49 7.72 -1.97 -11.86
CA ALA A 49 6.98 -2.21 -10.62
C ALA A 49 6.90 -0.99 -9.68
N SER A 50 7.77 0.01 -9.86
CA SER A 50 7.74 1.25 -9.08
C SER A 50 6.80 2.32 -9.67
N TYR A 51 6.35 2.15 -10.91
CA TYR A 51 5.45 3.07 -11.62
C TYR A 51 4.10 2.39 -11.86
N LYS A 52 3.11 2.74 -11.05
CA LYS A 52 1.82 2.02 -11.00
C LYS A 52 1.05 2.06 -12.32
N ASP A 53 1.12 3.19 -13.04
CA ASP A 53 0.51 3.35 -14.37
C ASP A 53 1.16 2.43 -15.41
N VAL A 54 2.50 2.39 -15.45
CA VAL A 54 3.26 1.54 -16.38
C VAL A 54 2.99 0.07 -16.10
N ALA A 55 3.04 -0.34 -14.83
CA ALA A 55 2.76 -1.72 -14.43
C ALA A 55 1.32 -2.15 -14.78
N SER A 56 0.33 -1.29 -14.49
CA SER A 56 -1.08 -1.62 -14.76
C SER A 56 -1.38 -1.66 -16.26
N ARG A 57 -0.80 -0.74 -17.05
CA ARG A 57 -0.90 -0.77 -18.53
C ARG A 57 -0.29 -2.05 -19.10
N LEU A 58 0.90 -2.44 -18.64
CA LEU A 58 1.53 -3.69 -19.06
C LEU A 58 0.63 -4.90 -18.77
N PHE A 59 0.00 -4.96 -17.60
CA PHE A 59 -0.95 -6.03 -17.30
C PHE A 59 -2.16 -6.01 -18.23
N ARG A 60 -2.75 -4.84 -18.50
CA ARG A 60 -3.89 -4.72 -19.42
C ARG A 60 -3.53 -5.12 -20.86
N ASP A 61 -2.35 -4.74 -21.34
CA ASP A 61 -1.84 -5.14 -22.66
C ASP A 61 -1.71 -6.67 -22.77
N LEU A 62 -1.31 -7.31 -21.67
CA LEU A 62 -1.25 -8.77 -21.53
C LEU A 62 -2.60 -9.43 -21.19
N LYS A 63 -3.71 -8.67 -21.22
CA LYS A 63 -5.07 -9.14 -20.87
C LYS A 63 -5.22 -9.65 -19.44
N ILE A 64 -4.34 -9.21 -18.55
CA ILE A 64 -4.45 -9.40 -17.11
C ILE A 64 -5.26 -8.22 -16.54
N SER A 65 -6.27 -8.52 -15.73
CA SER A 65 -7.08 -7.49 -15.08
C SER A 65 -6.22 -6.60 -14.19
N ALA A 66 -6.26 -5.29 -14.44
CA ALA A 66 -5.62 -4.27 -13.63
C ALA A 66 -6.43 -2.96 -13.73
N PRO A 67 -6.43 -2.11 -12.68
CA PRO A 67 -7.27 -0.91 -12.67
C PRO A 67 -6.96 0.05 -13.81
N GLU A 68 -8.00 0.60 -14.45
CA GLU A 68 -7.80 1.71 -15.35
C GLU A 68 -7.19 2.89 -14.60
N ASN A 69 -6.21 3.54 -15.23
CA ASN A 69 -5.51 4.64 -14.59
C ASN A 69 -4.93 5.66 -15.59
N ALA A 70 -4.84 6.90 -15.12
CA ALA A 70 -4.29 8.02 -15.86
C ALA A 70 -3.50 8.95 -14.93
N VAL A 71 -2.45 9.56 -15.49
CA VAL A 71 -1.57 10.49 -14.78
C VAL A 71 -1.90 11.91 -15.22
N PHE A 72 -2.00 12.80 -14.25
CA PHE A 72 -2.31 14.21 -14.41
C PHE A 72 -1.28 15.07 -13.67
N THR A 73 -1.11 16.30 -14.14
CA THR A 73 -0.37 17.34 -13.42
C THR A 73 -1.30 18.05 -12.43
N GLY A 74 -0.73 18.76 -11.45
CA GLY A 74 -1.50 19.43 -10.40
C GLY A 74 -2.54 20.45 -10.89
N SER A 75 -2.37 21.01 -12.10
CA SER A 75 -3.30 21.96 -12.71
C SER A 75 -4.48 21.31 -13.43
N GLU A 76 -4.50 19.98 -13.58
CA GLU A 76 -5.44 19.27 -14.45
C GLU A 76 -6.60 18.62 -13.69
N SER A 77 -6.93 19.13 -12.50
CA SER A 77 -7.93 18.53 -11.62
C SER A 77 -9.31 18.34 -12.28
N ALA A 78 -9.76 19.30 -13.10
CA ALA A 78 -11.03 19.19 -13.83
C ALA A 78 -10.97 18.11 -14.93
N ARG A 79 -9.86 18.01 -15.66
CA ARG A 79 -9.64 16.96 -16.67
C ARG A 79 -9.56 15.58 -16.02
N ALA A 80 -8.94 15.51 -14.84
CA ALA A 80 -8.84 14.30 -14.04
C ALA A 80 -10.21 13.84 -13.53
N TRP A 81 -11.06 14.77 -13.07
CA TRP A 81 -12.43 14.46 -12.69
C TRP A 81 -13.25 13.97 -13.88
N ALA A 82 -13.19 14.66 -15.02
CA ALA A 82 -13.91 14.24 -16.23
C ALA A 82 -13.51 12.84 -16.71
N TRP A 83 -12.26 12.44 -16.50
CA TRP A 83 -11.80 11.08 -16.78
C TRP A 83 -12.31 10.05 -15.75
N ALA A 84 -12.42 10.45 -14.48
CA ALA A 84 -12.78 9.56 -13.37
C ALA A 84 -14.29 9.43 -13.11
N SER A 85 -15.09 10.42 -13.51
CA SER A 85 -16.52 10.49 -13.26
C SER A 85 -17.36 9.34 -13.86
N PRO A 86 -16.92 8.61 -14.91
CA PRO A 86 -17.61 7.39 -15.35
C PRO A 86 -17.51 6.23 -14.35
N PHE A 87 -16.54 6.25 -13.42
CA PHE A 87 -16.40 5.20 -12.41
C PHE A 87 -17.32 5.46 -11.23
N SER A 88 -17.82 4.38 -10.61
CA SER A 88 -18.62 4.48 -9.38
C SER A 88 -17.81 5.04 -8.20
N GLN A 89 -16.52 4.72 -8.16
CA GLN A 89 -15.56 5.16 -7.16
C GLN A 89 -14.18 5.33 -7.81
N SER A 90 -13.40 6.29 -7.30
CA SER A 90 -12.03 6.54 -7.77
C SER A 90 -11.01 6.56 -6.64
N VAL A 91 -9.75 6.44 -7.03
CA VAL A 91 -8.56 6.59 -6.18
C VAL A 91 -7.70 7.72 -6.73
N VAL A 92 -7.18 8.56 -5.83
CA VAL A 92 -6.19 9.60 -6.14
C VAL A 92 -4.97 9.33 -5.25
N ASN A 93 -3.79 9.16 -5.86
CA ASN A 93 -2.54 8.93 -5.15
C ASN A 93 -1.31 9.50 -5.88
N PRO A 94 -0.14 9.60 -5.21
CA PRO A 94 1.09 9.94 -5.90
C PRO A 94 1.54 8.78 -6.80
N HIS A 95 1.98 9.15 -8.00
CA HIS A 95 2.43 8.23 -9.05
C HIS A 95 3.45 7.19 -8.58
N ASN A 96 4.43 7.61 -7.76
CA ASN A 96 5.56 6.78 -7.31
C ASN A 96 5.64 6.57 -5.78
N ALA A 97 4.58 6.90 -5.02
CA ALA A 97 4.56 6.70 -3.58
C ALA A 97 4.46 5.22 -3.20
N ARG A 98 4.93 4.91 -1.98
CA ARG A 98 4.96 3.57 -1.40
C ARG A 98 4.09 3.51 -0.15
N GLN A 99 3.76 2.30 0.28
CA GLN A 99 3.18 2.01 1.61
C GLN A 99 1.85 2.73 1.92
N GLY A 100 1.09 3.16 0.91
CA GLY A 100 -0.19 3.84 1.11
C GLY A 100 -0.08 5.33 1.43
N GLU A 101 1.11 5.92 1.30
CA GLU A 101 1.31 7.34 1.57
C GLU A 101 0.51 8.22 0.60
N ASN A 102 -0.29 9.14 1.17
CA ASN A 102 -1.16 10.07 0.44
C ASN A 102 -2.13 9.38 -0.55
N VAL A 103 -2.58 8.17 -0.23
CA VAL A 103 -3.61 7.47 -1.00
C VAL A 103 -5.00 7.85 -0.49
N HIS A 104 -5.82 8.45 -1.36
CA HIS A 104 -7.23 8.73 -1.12
C HIS A 104 -8.06 7.80 -1.99
N ALA A 105 -8.83 6.90 -1.38
CA ALA A 105 -9.56 5.85 -2.09
C ALA A 105 -11.07 5.86 -1.74
N GLY A 106 -11.87 5.30 -2.64
CA GLY A 106 -13.33 5.23 -2.50
C GLY A 106 -14.00 6.59 -2.62
N LEU A 107 -13.46 7.47 -3.48
CA LEU A 107 -14.00 8.82 -3.70
C LEU A 107 -15.21 8.71 -4.62
N GLN A 108 -16.36 9.20 -4.16
CA GLN A 108 -17.65 9.04 -4.83
C GLN A 108 -18.19 10.34 -5.41
N THR A 109 -17.74 11.47 -4.86
CA THR A 109 -18.24 12.80 -5.25
C THR A 109 -17.13 13.65 -5.84
N GLU A 110 -17.51 14.59 -6.70
CA GLU A 110 -16.60 15.58 -7.31
C GLU A 110 -15.84 16.38 -6.24
N ASP A 111 -16.54 16.76 -5.18
CA ASP A 111 -15.98 17.50 -4.05
C ASP A 111 -14.90 16.71 -3.29
N GLU A 112 -15.16 15.42 -3.00
CA GLU A 112 -14.16 14.52 -2.42
C GLU A 112 -12.95 14.37 -3.34
N PHE A 113 -13.20 14.19 -4.63
CA PHE A 113 -12.17 14.04 -5.65
C PHE A 113 -11.25 15.27 -5.68
N HIS A 114 -11.79 16.48 -5.80
CA HIS A 114 -10.98 17.70 -5.87
C HIS A 114 -10.23 18.00 -4.57
N ARG A 115 -10.77 17.63 -3.40
CA ARG A 115 -10.03 17.73 -2.14
C ARG A 115 -8.84 16.76 -2.13
N ALA A 116 -9.06 15.50 -2.48
CA ALA A 116 -7.99 14.50 -2.56
C ALA A 116 -6.93 14.89 -3.58
N PHE A 117 -7.34 15.29 -4.79
CA PHE A 117 -6.45 15.72 -5.87
C PHE A 117 -5.52 16.85 -5.43
N ARG A 118 -6.07 17.89 -4.78
CA ARG A 118 -5.26 19.01 -4.27
C ARG A 118 -4.24 18.57 -3.22
N ARG A 119 -4.61 17.67 -2.31
CA ARG A 119 -3.68 17.16 -1.28
C ARG A 119 -2.53 16.37 -1.92
N VAL A 120 -2.82 15.52 -2.90
CA VAL A 120 -1.79 14.76 -3.62
C VAL A 120 -0.91 15.68 -4.46
N ALA A 121 -1.50 16.64 -5.18
CA ALA A 121 -0.77 17.60 -6.01
C ALA A 121 0.17 18.51 -5.18
N ALA A 122 -0.14 18.74 -3.91
CA ALA A 122 0.72 19.51 -3.01
C ALA A 122 2.03 18.79 -2.64
N VAL A 123 2.08 17.46 -2.76
CA VAL A 123 3.23 16.63 -2.35
C VAL A 123 3.86 15.85 -3.50
N SER A 124 3.25 15.90 -4.70
CA SER A 124 3.69 15.16 -5.87
C SER A 124 3.47 15.97 -7.14
N SER A 125 4.47 16.00 -8.03
CA SER A 125 4.35 16.64 -9.35
C SER A 125 3.39 15.90 -10.28
N GLN A 126 3.17 14.61 -10.04
CA GLN A 126 2.27 13.75 -10.81
C GLN A 126 1.22 13.12 -9.89
N VAL A 127 -0.04 13.33 -10.25
CA VAL A 127 -1.21 12.77 -9.59
C VAL A 127 -1.70 11.60 -10.43
N LEU A 128 -1.69 10.40 -9.86
CA LEU A 128 -2.27 9.22 -10.48
C LEU A 128 -3.71 9.10 -10.01
N VAL A 129 -4.61 8.90 -10.96
CA VAL A 129 -6.02 8.63 -10.72
C VAL A 129 -6.34 7.25 -11.25
N GLU A 130 -7.02 6.44 -10.43
CA GLU A 130 -7.30 5.03 -10.73
C GLU A 130 -8.78 4.72 -10.47
N GLU A 131 -9.32 3.76 -11.22
CA GLU A 131 -10.60 3.11 -10.90
C GLU A 131 -10.49 2.38 -9.55
N PHE A 132 -11.48 2.54 -8.68
CA PHE A 132 -11.52 1.82 -7.41
C PHE A 132 -12.17 0.44 -7.55
N TYR A 133 -11.48 -0.60 -7.06
CA TYR A 133 -11.99 -1.96 -7.02
C TYR A 133 -12.39 -2.35 -5.60
N THR A 134 -13.58 -2.95 -5.47
CA THR A 134 -14.03 -3.59 -4.23
C THR A 134 -13.63 -5.06 -4.21
N GLY A 135 -13.35 -5.59 -3.02
CA GLY A 135 -13.06 -7.00 -2.85
C GLY A 135 -12.13 -7.30 -1.68
N VAL A 136 -11.64 -8.54 -1.65
CA VAL A 136 -10.71 -9.01 -0.63
C VAL A 136 -9.28 -8.92 -1.18
N GLU A 137 -8.48 -8.04 -0.59
CA GLU A 137 -7.06 -7.91 -0.93
C GLU A 137 -6.28 -9.16 -0.47
N HIS A 138 -5.56 -9.78 -1.41
CA HIS A 138 -4.60 -10.83 -1.14
C HIS A 138 -3.19 -10.37 -1.51
N ARG A 139 -2.21 -10.69 -0.67
CA ARG A 139 -0.79 -10.54 -0.99
C ARG A 139 -0.23 -11.90 -1.36
N CYS A 140 0.22 -12.00 -2.59
CA CYS A 140 0.81 -13.19 -3.19
C CYS A 140 2.32 -13.04 -3.31
N LEU A 141 3.07 -14.10 -2.96
CA LEU A 141 4.50 -14.22 -3.24
C LEU A 141 4.67 -15.23 -4.37
N VAL A 142 5.23 -14.77 -5.49
CA VAL A 142 5.55 -15.61 -6.64
C VAL A 142 7.07 -15.70 -6.74
N GLU A 143 7.59 -16.91 -6.81
CA GLU A 143 9.01 -17.21 -7.00
C GLU A 143 9.14 -18.17 -8.19
N GLU A 144 9.98 -17.81 -9.16
CA GLU A 144 10.21 -18.60 -10.39
C GLU A 144 8.91 -19.04 -11.10
N GLY A 145 7.92 -18.15 -11.15
CA GLY A 145 6.62 -18.42 -11.79
C GLY A 145 5.63 -19.23 -10.94
N THR A 146 6.02 -19.65 -9.73
CA THR A 146 5.17 -20.42 -8.82
C THR A 146 4.65 -19.57 -7.67
N LEU A 147 3.36 -19.65 -7.36
CA LEU A 147 2.78 -19.02 -6.17
C LEU A 147 3.17 -19.81 -4.91
N VAL A 148 4.12 -19.28 -4.13
CA VAL A 148 4.66 -19.96 -2.93
C VAL A 148 3.93 -19.60 -1.64
N ALA A 149 3.27 -18.43 -1.59
CA ALA A 149 2.46 -18.02 -0.45
C ALA A 149 1.37 -17.02 -0.85
N ALA A 150 0.23 -17.08 -0.16
CA ALA A 150 -0.83 -16.09 -0.25
C ALA A 150 -1.33 -15.73 1.14
N THR A 151 -1.54 -14.44 1.39
CA THR A 151 -2.06 -13.92 2.66
C THR A 151 -3.20 -12.97 2.40
N ARG A 152 -4.35 -13.20 3.05
CA ARG A 152 -5.47 -12.26 3.02
C ARG A 152 -5.12 -11.04 3.88
N ARG A 153 -5.18 -9.84 3.30
CA ARG A 153 -4.99 -8.60 4.03
C ARG A 153 -6.34 -8.11 4.56
N ARG A 154 -6.33 -7.62 5.79
CA ARG A 154 -7.45 -6.94 6.42
C ARG A 154 -7.05 -5.48 6.63
N PRO A 155 -7.91 -4.51 6.25
CA PRO A 155 -7.67 -3.11 6.57
C PRO A 155 -7.41 -2.90 8.07
N ALA A 156 -6.67 -1.84 8.38
CA ALA A 156 -6.55 -1.36 9.74
C ALA A 156 -7.95 -1.16 10.33
N SER A 157 -8.18 -1.74 11.51
CA SER A 157 -9.48 -1.65 12.19
C SER A 157 -9.33 -1.91 13.68
N VAL A 158 -10.33 -1.51 14.45
CA VAL A 158 -10.57 -1.91 15.85
C VAL A 158 -11.91 -2.63 15.96
N LEU A 159 -12.12 -3.36 17.06
CA LEU A 159 -13.40 -4.01 17.36
C LEU A 159 -13.97 -3.33 18.60
N GLY A 160 -15.18 -2.79 18.49
CA GLY A 160 -15.87 -2.16 19.59
C GLY A 160 -16.24 -3.16 20.68
N ASP A 161 -16.21 -2.69 21.92
CA ASP A 161 -16.65 -3.42 23.10
C ASP A 161 -17.85 -2.73 23.78
N GLY A 162 -18.43 -1.71 23.14
CA GLY A 162 -19.57 -0.94 23.65
C GLY A 162 -19.24 0.07 24.75
N ARG A 163 -17.96 0.21 25.15
CA ARG A 163 -17.57 1.08 26.28
C ARG A 163 -16.25 1.85 26.07
N THR A 164 -15.37 1.37 25.20
CA THR A 164 -14.04 1.92 24.97
C THR A 164 -14.02 2.80 23.73
N SER A 165 -13.37 3.97 23.82
CA SER A 165 -13.24 4.88 22.68
C SER A 165 -12.38 4.27 21.56
N ILE A 166 -12.58 4.70 20.31
CA ILE A 166 -11.74 4.28 19.18
C ILE A 166 -10.25 4.56 19.45
N SER A 167 -9.92 5.71 20.03
CA SER A 167 -8.55 6.07 20.39
C SER A 167 -7.93 5.08 21.37
N ASP A 168 -8.68 4.67 22.40
CA ASP A 168 -8.20 3.73 23.40
C ASP A 168 -8.12 2.30 22.86
N LEU A 169 -9.07 1.89 22.01
CA LEU A 169 -9.02 0.62 21.28
C LEU A 169 -7.78 0.56 20.35
N VAL A 170 -7.45 1.66 19.68
CA VAL A 170 -6.24 1.79 18.86
C VAL A 170 -4.98 1.65 19.73
N ALA A 171 -4.91 2.36 20.85
CA ALA A 171 -3.78 2.28 21.77
C ALA A 171 -3.61 0.86 22.34
N ALA A 172 -4.71 0.20 22.71
CA ALA A 172 -4.71 -1.18 23.16
C ALA A 172 -4.20 -2.13 22.09
N LYS A 173 -4.75 -2.03 20.87
CA LYS A 173 -4.33 -2.87 19.75
C LYS A 173 -2.85 -2.69 19.41
N ASN A 174 -2.30 -1.49 19.52
CA ASN A 174 -0.88 -1.23 19.24
C ASN A 174 0.05 -1.87 20.28
N ARG A 175 -0.38 -2.03 21.55
CA ARG A 175 0.41 -2.76 22.55
C ARG A 175 0.62 -4.23 22.18
N ASP A 176 -0.34 -4.83 21.49
CA ASP A 176 -0.30 -6.23 21.07
C ASP A 176 0.35 -6.44 19.69
N ARG A 177 0.83 -5.37 19.03
CA ARG A 177 1.46 -5.48 17.71
C ARG A 177 2.89 -6.02 17.81
N GLY A 178 3.17 -7.03 16.98
CA GLY A 178 4.52 -7.56 16.82
C GLY A 178 5.45 -6.65 15.99
N PRO A 179 6.75 -6.93 15.96
CA PRO A 179 7.79 -6.06 15.39
C PRO A 179 7.68 -5.82 13.86
N ILE A 180 6.87 -6.61 13.17
CA ILE A 180 6.65 -6.52 11.71
C ILE A 180 5.45 -5.60 11.40
N GLN A 181 4.52 -5.43 12.34
CA GLN A 181 3.31 -4.66 12.13
C GLN A 181 3.57 -3.19 12.45
N LYS A 182 3.18 -2.29 11.54
CA LYS A 182 3.15 -0.86 11.86
C LYS A 182 2.02 -0.57 12.84
N ASP A 183 2.23 0.39 13.72
CA ASP A 183 1.19 0.90 14.59
C ASP A 183 0.03 1.51 13.79
N LEU A 184 -1.16 1.40 14.36
CA LEU A 184 -2.30 2.19 13.92
C LEU A 184 -2.10 3.62 14.40
N ILE A 185 -2.15 4.56 13.46
CA ILE A 185 -2.03 5.98 13.74
C ILE A 185 -3.35 6.61 13.32
N LEU A 186 -3.98 7.36 14.22
CA LEU A 186 -5.12 8.21 13.90
C LEU A 186 -4.62 9.50 13.23
N ASP A 187 -4.03 9.36 12.05
CA ASP A 187 -3.54 10.47 11.23
C ASP A 187 -4.71 11.22 10.54
N ALA A 188 -4.39 12.20 9.70
CA ALA A 188 -5.41 12.98 9.01
C ALA A 188 -6.33 12.12 8.11
N VAL A 189 -5.78 11.08 7.46
CA VAL A 189 -6.52 10.19 6.57
C VAL A 189 -7.44 9.28 7.39
N ALA A 190 -6.94 8.71 8.49
CA ALA A 190 -7.74 7.91 9.41
C ALA A 190 -8.88 8.73 10.03
N ARG A 191 -8.62 9.99 10.43
CA ARG A 191 -9.67 10.88 10.97
C ARG A 191 -10.72 11.24 9.92
N GLU A 192 -10.31 11.49 8.67
CA GLU A 192 -11.25 11.72 7.57
C GLU A 192 -12.08 10.47 7.25
N TYR A 193 -11.49 9.28 7.35
CA TYR A 193 -12.23 8.02 7.24
C TYR A 193 -13.27 7.91 8.35
N LEU A 194 -12.90 8.11 9.61
CA LEU A 194 -13.84 8.08 10.74
C LEU A 194 -14.99 9.06 10.55
N GLN A 195 -14.68 10.33 10.22
CA GLN A 195 -15.69 11.36 10.01
C GLN A 195 -16.69 11.01 8.91
N ARG A 196 -16.21 10.46 7.78
CA ARG A 196 -17.08 9.99 6.68
C ARG A 196 -18.06 8.90 7.12
N HIS A 197 -17.69 8.12 8.13
CA HIS A 197 -18.54 7.04 8.66
C HIS A 197 -19.28 7.45 9.94
N GLY A 198 -19.30 8.74 10.28
CA GLY A 198 -20.03 9.25 11.45
C GLY A 198 -19.31 9.07 12.79
N TYR A 199 -18.02 8.74 12.77
CA TYR A 199 -17.21 8.52 13.97
C TYR A 199 -16.20 9.65 14.22
N ARG A 200 -15.77 9.74 15.48
CA ARG A 200 -14.64 10.55 15.96
C ARG A 200 -13.72 9.66 16.81
N PRO A 201 -12.46 10.05 17.05
CA PRO A 201 -11.55 9.27 17.90
C PRO A 201 -12.10 8.92 19.30
N ASP A 202 -12.95 9.77 19.85
CA ASP A 202 -13.62 9.63 21.15
C ASP A 202 -14.96 8.88 21.07
N SER A 203 -15.44 8.53 19.87
CA SER A 203 -16.64 7.69 19.72
C SER A 203 -16.40 6.30 20.33
N VAL A 204 -17.44 5.76 20.95
CA VAL A 204 -17.50 4.39 21.48
C VAL A 204 -18.31 3.54 20.50
N PRO A 205 -17.68 2.61 19.76
CA PRO A 205 -18.40 1.71 18.85
C PRO A 205 -19.16 0.64 19.63
N ASP A 206 -20.26 0.15 19.05
CA ASP A 206 -21.04 -0.93 19.63
C ASP A 206 -20.21 -2.21 19.80
N ALA A 207 -20.63 -3.08 20.72
CA ALA A 207 -19.97 -4.37 20.89
C ALA A 207 -19.94 -5.16 19.57
N GLU A 208 -18.78 -5.73 19.24
CA GLU A 208 -18.51 -6.44 17.98
C GLU A 208 -18.57 -5.57 16.71
N GLN A 209 -18.78 -4.26 16.82
CA GLN A 209 -18.74 -3.36 15.68
C GLN A 209 -17.30 -3.11 15.24
N ARG A 210 -17.00 -3.42 13.98
CA ARG A 210 -15.67 -3.17 13.40
C ARG A 210 -15.61 -1.80 12.77
N ILE A 211 -14.66 -0.99 13.22
CA ILE A 211 -14.34 0.34 12.68
C ILE A 211 -12.96 0.30 12.04
#